data_AF-A0A4S3IZR1-F1
#
_entry.id   AF-A0A4S3IZR1-F1
#
_cell.length_a   1.000
_cell.length_b   1.000
_cell.length_c   1.000
_cell.angle_alpha   90.00
_cell.angle_beta   90.00
_cell.angle_gamma   90.00
#
_symmetry.space_group_name_H-M   'P 1'
#
loop_
_entity.id
_entity.type
_entity.pdbx_description
1 polymer ?
#
loop_
_entity_poly.entity_id
_entity_poly.type
_entity_poly.pdbx_seq_one_letter_code
_entity_poly.pdbx_strand_id
1 'polypeptide(L)'
;MGFTPETGKAIEKAFVEGPKAFVVDGKFGNGARLSQKIEPINAIQAYVTAGTTYPAEDKEFEKKLAKSAYDLIHKPKPGLYDDTKAALTSVSKSCAKFKKSSLDELVSYPTIIIGYCNNAIDAIEGKRTGLKEQLDILGDEKYEAEGSEKDKEFQRAKKLAEYDLDKMIKEAKANSAKATAIKTKLTDFKSETDTNKGLVKALNSTYSGKVMWEGKSYNSVLEFMDGELGELEAKVTKKKDDQEKAEKEFKENMDPKKWKFWSNALTVLSGPAGALQYSADIIKEGKEWVKLLKEWEDSKSAKAKVASCRCSIAALDSHLPILVQKMDDAIKGMGMLGKTFDDQVLELGHVKDKLTETNENIGREGILRGILIRGGVEEAAIKYKEIKKLADKFHTDVPPLAI
;
A
#
# COMPACT_ATOMS: atom_id res chain seq x y z
N MET A 1 -19.57 -10.95 42.23
CA MET A 1 -20.16 -10.49 40.96
C MET A 1 -19.61 -11.32 39.81
N GLY A 2 -20.38 -12.27 39.28
CA GLY A 2 -20.00 -13.01 38.07
C GLY A 2 -20.28 -12.24 36.80
N PHE A 3 -20.23 -12.91 35.65
CA PHE A 3 -20.42 -12.33 34.31
C PHE A 3 -21.55 -11.26 34.29
N THR A 4 -21.14 -10.01 34.46
CA THR A 4 -22.01 -8.84 34.55
C THR A 4 -22.49 -8.44 33.15
N PRO A 5 -23.50 -7.56 33.01
CA PRO A 5 -23.84 -7.01 31.68
C PRO A 5 -22.64 -6.32 31.03
N GLU A 6 -21.70 -5.82 31.83
CA GLU A 6 -20.48 -5.17 31.36
C GLU A 6 -19.47 -6.18 30.80
N THR A 7 -19.31 -7.36 31.43
CA THR A 7 -18.44 -8.43 30.93
C THR A 7 -18.92 -8.98 29.59
N GLY A 8 -20.24 -9.18 29.43
CA GLY A 8 -20.82 -9.59 28.15
C GLY A 8 -20.60 -8.57 27.04
N LYS A 9 -20.78 -7.28 27.32
CA LYS A 9 -20.48 -6.19 26.37
C LYS A 9 -19.01 -6.10 26.00
N ALA A 10 -18.09 -6.31 26.94
CA ALA A 10 -16.66 -6.31 26.66
C ALA A 10 -16.28 -7.46 25.71
N ILE A 11 -16.87 -8.65 25.91
CA ILE A 11 -16.66 -9.81 25.04
C ILE A 11 -17.27 -9.57 23.65
N GLU A 12 -18.50 -9.08 23.57
CA GLU A 12 -19.14 -8.73 22.28
C GLU A 12 -18.30 -7.72 21.50
N LYS A 13 -17.78 -6.69 22.17
CA LYS A 13 -16.87 -5.72 21.55
C LYS A 13 -15.55 -6.36 21.08
N ALA A 14 -14.90 -7.15 21.92
CA ALA A 14 -13.61 -7.76 21.58
C ALA A 14 -13.70 -8.81 20.47
N PHE A 15 -14.75 -9.63 20.51
CA PHE A 15 -14.86 -10.85 19.71
C PHE A 15 -15.87 -10.74 18.55
N VAL A 16 -16.85 -9.83 18.62
CA VAL A 16 -17.85 -9.64 17.55
C VAL A 16 -17.61 -8.33 16.79
N GLU A 17 -17.48 -7.20 17.47
CA GLU A 17 -17.30 -5.90 16.81
C GLU A 17 -15.86 -5.66 16.35
N GLY A 18 -14.88 -5.99 17.19
CA GLY A 18 -13.46 -5.79 16.93
C GLY A 18 -12.99 -6.48 15.64
N PRO A 19 -13.32 -7.75 15.39
CA PRO A 19 -12.92 -8.42 14.15
C PRO A 19 -13.60 -7.81 12.91
N LYS A 20 -14.81 -7.28 13.03
CA LYS A 20 -15.49 -6.61 11.91
C LYS A 20 -14.73 -5.39 11.42
N ALA A 21 -13.95 -4.72 12.27
CA ALA A 21 -13.14 -3.56 11.87
C ALA A 21 -12.01 -3.89 10.87
N PHE A 22 -11.62 -5.16 10.71
CA PHE A 22 -10.67 -5.57 9.67
C PHE A 22 -11.28 -5.58 8.26
N VAL A 23 -12.61 -5.68 8.16
CA VAL A 23 -13.35 -5.83 6.90
C VAL A 23 -14.31 -4.66 6.67
N VAL A 24 -14.62 -4.43 5.40
CA VAL A 24 -15.62 -3.45 4.98
C VAL A 24 -16.56 -4.14 4.01
N ASP A 25 -17.86 -3.92 4.19
CA ASP A 25 -18.87 -4.44 3.27
C ASP A 25 -18.65 -3.85 1.87
N GLY A 26 -18.59 -4.72 0.86
CA GLY A 26 -18.51 -4.31 -0.53
C GLY A 26 -19.79 -3.59 -0.95
N LYS A 27 -19.66 -2.48 -1.67
CA LYS A 27 -20.82 -1.88 -2.35
C LYS A 27 -21.25 -2.81 -3.50
N PHE A 28 -22.57 -2.95 -3.69
CA PHE A 28 -23.20 -3.63 -4.84
C PHE A 28 -22.82 -5.11 -5.01
N GLY A 29 -23.00 -5.94 -3.97
CA GLY A 29 -22.94 -7.41 -4.12
C GLY A 29 -21.54 -8.02 -4.24
N ASN A 30 -20.48 -7.22 -4.14
CA ASN A 30 -19.08 -7.68 -4.27
C ASN A 30 -18.49 -8.38 -3.02
N GLY A 31 -19.34 -8.79 -2.06
CA GLY A 31 -18.90 -9.46 -0.83
C GLY A 31 -18.07 -8.58 0.12
N ALA A 32 -17.70 -9.12 1.29
CA ALA A 32 -16.80 -8.44 2.22
C ALA A 32 -15.38 -8.37 1.65
N ARG A 33 -14.67 -7.28 1.93
CA ARG A 33 -13.25 -7.09 1.58
C ARG A 33 -12.46 -6.59 2.77
N LEU A 34 -11.13 -6.71 2.73
CA LEU A 34 -10.28 -6.03 3.71
C LEU A 34 -10.50 -4.51 3.65
N SER A 35 -10.36 -3.86 4.81
CA SER A 35 -10.42 -2.40 4.90
C SER A 35 -9.30 -1.71 4.13
N GLN A 36 -8.18 -2.39 3.97
CA GLN A 36 -7.08 -1.96 3.13
C GLN A 36 -7.34 -2.32 1.65
N LYS A 37 -7.02 -1.36 0.78
CA LYS A 37 -7.14 -1.47 -0.66
C LYS A 37 -5.83 -1.98 -1.27
N ILE A 38 -5.93 -2.83 -2.29
CA ILE A 38 -4.77 -3.43 -2.95
C ILE A 38 -4.12 -2.48 -3.97
N GLU A 39 -4.92 -1.63 -4.59
CA GLU A 39 -4.48 -0.77 -5.69
C GLU A 39 -3.42 0.25 -5.27
N PRO A 40 -3.49 0.88 -4.07
CA PRO A 40 -2.43 1.72 -3.54
C PRO A 40 -1.07 1.02 -3.37
N ILE A 41 -1.06 -0.23 -2.88
CA ILE A 41 0.17 -0.99 -2.62
C ILE A 41 0.84 -1.34 -3.94
N ASN A 42 0.05 -1.83 -4.89
CA ASN A 42 0.47 -2.07 -6.26
C ASN A 42 1.07 -0.79 -6.86
N ALA A 43 0.36 0.34 -6.83
CA ALA A 43 0.85 1.65 -7.32
C ALA A 43 2.27 1.97 -6.85
N ILE A 44 2.52 1.79 -5.55
CA ILE A 44 3.82 2.03 -4.92
C ILE A 44 4.86 1.02 -5.41
N GLN A 45 4.53 -0.26 -5.48
CA GLN A 45 5.44 -1.32 -5.94
C GLN A 45 5.92 -1.08 -7.38
N ALA A 46 5.03 -0.74 -8.30
CA ALA A 46 5.42 -0.43 -9.69
C ALA A 46 6.33 0.81 -9.76
N TYR A 47 5.96 1.89 -9.06
CA TYR A 47 6.78 3.10 -9.03
C TYR A 47 8.18 2.84 -8.48
N VAL A 48 8.27 2.08 -7.40
CA VAL A 48 9.57 1.74 -6.79
C VAL A 48 10.40 0.91 -7.77
N THR A 49 9.80 -0.12 -8.37
CA THR A 49 10.48 -1.01 -9.33
C THR A 49 11.06 -0.22 -10.49
N ALA A 50 10.24 0.64 -11.08
CA ALA A 50 10.61 1.50 -12.18
C ALA A 50 11.61 2.58 -11.83
N GLY A 51 11.39 3.27 -10.71
CA GLY A 51 12.29 4.32 -10.25
C GLY A 51 13.70 3.80 -10.03
N THR A 52 13.85 2.54 -9.58
CA THR A 52 15.18 1.91 -9.44
C THR A 52 15.92 1.63 -10.74
N THR A 53 15.29 1.81 -11.91
CA THR A 53 15.96 1.65 -13.22
C THR A 53 16.69 2.92 -13.66
N TYR A 54 16.32 4.08 -13.10
CA TYR A 54 17.02 5.33 -13.35
C TYR A 54 18.41 5.33 -12.72
N PRO A 55 19.35 6.13 -13.26
CA PRO A 55 20.68 6.24 -12.67
C PRO A 55 20.61 6.69 -11.21
N ALA A 56 21.24 5.94 -10.31
CA ALA A 56 21.24 6.27 -8.88
C ALA A 56 22.35 7.27 -8.53
N GLU A 57 23.35 7.44 -9.40
CA GLU A 57 24.50 8.31 -9.18
C GLU A 57 24.80 9.17 -10.40
N ASP A 58 25.38 10.35 -10.17
CA ASP A 58 25.80 11.29 -11.21
C ASP A 58 26.70 10.63 -12.26
N LYS A 59 27.64 9.79 -11.82
CA LYS A 59 28.56 9.07 -12.72
C LYS A 59 27.82 8.08 -13.62
N GLU A 60 26.78 7.42 -13.11
CA GLU A 60 25.97 6.50 -13.90
C GLU A 60 25.12 7.28 -14.91
N PHE A 61 24.57 8.42 -14.50
CA PHE A 61 23.84 9.32 -15.38
C PHE A 61 24.73 9.81 -16.53
N GLU A 62 25.91 10.34 -16.22
CA GLU A 62 26.87 10.88 -17.20
C GLU A 62 27.34 9.83 -18.22
N LYS A 63 27.46 8.55 -17.80
CA LYS A 63 27.76 7.44 -18.72
C LYS A 63 26.62 7.19 -19.71
N LYS A 64 25.36 7.28 -19.28
CA LYS A 64 24.20 7.07 -20.15
C LYS A 64 23.95 8.30 -21.04
N LEU A 65 24.07 9.49 -20.47
CA LEU A 65 23.84 10.78 -21.10
C LEU A 65 24.99 11.74 -20.79
N ALA A 66 25.92 11.89 -21.74
CA ALA A 66 27.01 12.84 -21.61
C ALA A 66 26.50 14.28 -21.69
N LYS A 67 27.15 15.20 -20.95
CA LYS A 67 26.81 16.64 -20.95
C LYS A 67 26.82 17.25 -22.35
N SER A 68 27.69 16.76 -23.23
CA SER A 68 27.76 17.19 -24.63
C SER A 68 26.47 16.98 -25.43
N ALA A 69 25.59 16.07 -24.98
CA ALA A 69 24.28 15.90 -25.61
C ALA A 69 23.38 17.15 -25.48
N TYR A 70 23.69 18.06 -24.54
CA TYR A 70 22.97 19.31 -24.30
C TYR A 70 23.70 20.54 -24.84
N ASP A 71 24.82 20.41 -25.56
CA ASP A 71 25.62 21.58 -26.00
C ASP A 71 24.79 22.59 -26.79
N LEU A 72 23.93 22.12 -27.70
CA LEU A 72 23.02 22.98 -28.47
C LEU A 72 21.95 23.67 -27.61
N ILE A 73 21.55 23.03 -26.50
CA ILE A 73 20.47 23.49 -25.62
C ILE A 73 21.00 24.36 -24.48
N HIS A 74 22.28 24.24 -24.15
CA HIS A 74 22.89 24.87 -22.99
C HIS A 74 22.78 26.40 -23.04
N LYS A 75 22.99 27.00 -24.20
CA LYS A 75 22.91 28.46 -24.36
C LYS A 75 21.47 29.00 -24.23
N PRO A 76 20.43 28.44 -24.87
CA PRO A 76 19.07 28.93 -24.68
C PRO A 76 18.38 28.45 -23.39
N LYS A 77 18.83 27.35 -22.77
CA LYS A 77 18.32 26.81 -21.49
C LYS A 77 19.50 26.35 -20.61
N PRO A 78 20.20 27.29 -19.95
CA PRO A 78 21.29 26.93 -19.04
C PRO A 78 20.77 26.08 -17.88
N GLY A 79 21.57 25.12 -17.43
CA GLY A 79 21.23 24.26 -16.29
C GLY A 79 20.37 23.02 -16.60
N LEU A 80 19.73 22.95 -17.78
CA LEU A 80 18.78 21.87 -18.09
C LEU A 80 19.37 20.45 -17.92
N TYR A 81 20.63 20.25 -18.29
CA TYR A 81 21.33 18.99 -18.10
C TYR A 81 21.46 18.62 -16.60
N ASP A 82 21.94 19.57 -15.79
CA ASP A 82 22.21 19.36 -14.38
C ASP A 82 20.89 19.17 -13.60
N ASP A 83 19.83 19.90 -13.97
CA ASP A 83 18.48 19.73 -13.42
C ASP A 83 17.89 18.36 -13.78
N THR A 84 18.09 17.90 -15.02
CA THR A 84 17.65 16.56 -15.46
C THR A 84 18.37 15.45 -14.71
N LYS A 85 19.68 15.60 -14.53
CA LYS A 85 20.49 14.68 -13.71
C LYS A 85 19.97 14.64 -12.28
N ALA A 86 19.75 15.81 -11.66
CA ALA A 86 19.28 15.91 -10.28
C ALA A 86 17.90 15.27 -10.10
N ALA A 87 16.93 15.55 -10.98
CA ALA A 87 15.59 15.00 -10.88
C ALA A 87 15.57 13.46 -11.00
N LEU A 88 16.22 12.90 -12.02
CA LEU A 88 16.21 11.46 -12.26
C LEU A 88 17.01 10.67 -11.21
N THR A 89 18.16 11.21 -10.77
CA THR A 89 18.93 10.59 -9.69
C THR A 89 18.21 10.66 -8.34
N SER A 90 17.51 11.76 -8.04
CA SER A 90 16.72 11.89 -6.81
C SER A 90 15.57 10.88 -6.76
N VAL A 91 14.82 10.72 -7.86
CA VAL A 91 13.80 9.68 -8.00
C VAL A 91 14.40 8.30 -7.78
N SER A 92 15.50 7.96 -8.46
CA SER A 92 16.16 6.66 -8.32
C SER A 92 16.57 6.37 -6.88
N LYS A 93 17.24 7.33 -6.23
CA LYS A 93 17.71 7.19 -4.84
C LYS A 93 16.56 6.95 -3.88
N SER A 94 15.48 7.73 -3.98
CA SER A 94 14.30 7.55 -3.12
C SER A 94 13.67 6.16 -3.31
N CYS A 95 13.48 5.72 -4.56
CA CYS A 95 12.93 4.41 -4.87
C CYS A 95 13.85 3.27 -4.40
N ALA A 96 15.17 3.38 -4.62
CA ALA A 96 16.14 2.36 -4.21
C ALA A 96 16.21 2.24 -2.68
N LYS A 97 16.18 3.38 -1.97
CA LYS A 97 16.10 3.42 -0.51
C LYS A 97 14.84 2.72 0.00
N PHE A 98 13.68 3.02 -0.58
CA PHE A 98 12.42 2.38 -0.17
C PHE A 98 12.37 0.89 -0.51
N LYS A 99 12.82 0.50 -1.72
CA LYS A 99 12.92 -0.89 -2.15
C LYS A 99 13.71 -1.73 -1.15
N LYS A 100 14.88 -1.22 -0.71
CA LYS A 100 15.79 -1.95 0.18
C LYS A 100 15.29 -2.04 1.63
N SER A 101 14.51 -1.08 2.11
CA SER A 101 14.24 -0.91 3.55
C SER A 101 12.79 -1.14 3.98
N SER A 102 11.85 -1.08 3.04
CA SER A 102 10.44 -0.88 3.38
C SER A 102 9.44 -1.56 2.43
N LEU A 103 9.81 -1.78 1.16
CA LEU A 103 8.86 -2.32 0.17
C LEU A 103 8.36 -3.72 0.54
N ASP A 104 9.25 -4.62 0.98
CA ASP A 104 8.87 -5.99 1.34
C ASP A 104 7.94 -6.01 2.55
N GLU A 105 8.17 -5.15 3.55
CA GLU A 105 7.27 -5.00 4.69
C GLU A 105 5.90 -4.49 4.27
N LEU A 106 5.86 -3.54 3.31
CA LEU A 106 4.62 -3.04 2.75
C LEU A 106 3.87 -4.13 1.97
N VAL A 107 4.54 -4.92 1.13
CA VAL A 107 3.89 -5.96 0.32
C VAL A 107 3.46 -7.16 1.16
N SER A 108 4.25 -7.49 2.20
CA SER A 108 3.97 -8.61 3.09
C SER A 108 3.06 -8.26 4.27
N TYR A 109 2.58 -7.02 4.41
CA TYR A 109 1.68 -6.65 5.51
C TYR A 109 0.46 -7.57 5.69
N PRO A 110 -0.15 -8.19 4.65
CA PRO A 110 -1.28 -9.11 4.86
C PRO A 110 -0.90 -10.31 5.73
N THR A 111 0.37 -10.72 5.73
CA THR A 111 0.88 -11.80 6.59
C THR A 111 0.75 -11.47 8.08
N ILE A 112 0.76 -10.19 8.44
CA ILE A 112 0.51 -9.71 9.81
C ILE A 112 -0.93 -10.05 10.23
N ILE A 113 -1.89 -9.79 9.33
CA ILE A 113 -3.31 -10.10 9.56
C ILE A 113 -3.53 -11.61 9.61
N ILE A 114 -2.94 -12.36 8.67
CA ILE A 114 -3.02 -13.83 8.62
C ILE A 114 -2.47 -14.45 9.91
N GLY A 115 -1.28 -14.01 10.35
CA GLY A 115 -0.65 -14.47 11.57
C GLY A 115 -1.52 -14.22 12.80
N TYR A 116 -2.04 -13.00 12.95
CA TYR A 116 -2.96 -12.66 14.03
C TYR A 116 -4.23 -13.51 14.02
N CYS A 117 -4.85 -13.68 12.84
CA CYS A 117 -6.06 -14.50 12.72
C CYS A 117 -5.79 -15.96 13.07
N ASN A 118 -4.67 -16.55 12.65
CA ASN A 118 -4.31 -17.92 13.03
C ASN A 118 -4.18 -18.04 14.55
N ASN A 119 -3.43 -17.12 15.18
CA ASN A 119 -3.22 -17.15 16.62
C ASN A 119 -4.51 -16.90 17.41
N ALA A 120 -5.39 -16.02 16.92
CA ALA A 120 -6.71 -15.78 17.50
C ALA A 120 -7.62 -17.01 17.37
N ILE A 121 -7.65 -17.66 16.20
CA ILE A 121 -8.39 -18.91 15.98
C ILE A 121 -7.87 -19.99 16.93
N ASP A 122 -6.55 -20.17 17.04
CA ASP A 122 -5.94 -21.17 17.92
C ASP A 122 -6.23 -20.87 19.40
N ALA A 123 -6.22 -19.61 19.81
CA ALA A 123 -6.58 -19.18 21.16
C ALA A 123 -8.07 -19.42 21.46
N ILE A 124 -8.94 -19.31 20.46
CA ILE A 124 -10.39 -19.52 20.62
C ILE A 124 -10.76 -21.01 20.59
N GLU A 125 -10.26 -21.74 19.57
CA GLU A 125 -10.69 -23.11 19.22
C GLU A 125 -9.72 -24.20 19.71
N GLY A 126 -8.61 -23.85 20.37
CA GLY A 126 -7.57 -24.80 20.79
C GLY A 126 -8.14 -26.00 21.56
N LYS A 127 -7.85 -27.23 21.08
CA LYS A 127 -8.39 -28.47 21.66
C LYS A 127 -8.02 -28.59 23.16
N ARG A 128 -9.02 -28.64 24.05
CA ARG A 128 -8.87 -28.82 25.52
C ARG A 128 -8.23 -27.65 26.26
N THR A 129 -7.93 -26.55 25.58
CA THR A 129 -7.27 -25.38 26.19
C THR A 129 -7.80 -24.02 25.73
N GLY A 130 -8.55 -23.93 24.64
CA GLY A 130 -8.98 -22.65 24.08
C GLY A 130 -10.02 -21.91 24.91
N LEU A 131 -10.11 -20.59 24.69
CA LEU A 131 -11.00 -19.66 25.38
C LEU A 131 -12.45 -20.16 25.45
N LYS A 132 -12.96 -20.79 24.39
CA LYS A 132 -14.33 -21.34 24.39
C LYS A 132 -14.52 -22.35 25.54
N GLU A 133 -13.63 -23.33 25.65
CA GLU A 133 -13.72 -24.39 26.65
C GLU A 133 -13.45 -23.84 28.07
N GLN A 134 -12.55 -22.85 28.19
CA GLN A 134 -12.33 -22.19 29.48
C GLN A 134 -13.56 -21.38 29.94
N LEU A 135 -14.20 -20.65 29.02
CA LEU A 135 -15.41 -19.90 29.33
C LEU A 135 -16.59 -20.83 29.65
N ASP A 136 -16.66 -22.01 29.02
CA ASP A 136 -17.63 -23.06 29.35
C ASP A 136 -17.49 -23.53 30.80
N ILE A 137 -16.25 -23.82 31.24
CA ILE A 137 -15.96 -24.22 32.62
C ILE A 137 -16.27 -23.08 33.59
N LEU A 138 -15.87 -21.85 33.26
CA LEU A 138 -16.10 -20.68 34.12
C LEU A 138 -17.59 -20.36 34.26
N GLY A 139 -18.41 -20.72 33.27
CA GLY A 139 -19.86 -20.55 33.26
C GLY A 139 -20.66 -21.78 33.69
N ASP A 140 -20.03 -22.82 34.24
CA ASP A 140 -20.72 -24.05 34.68
C ASP A 140 -21.66 -23.81 35.87
N GLU A 141 -22.83 -24.45 35.84
CA GLU A 141 -23.89 -24.30 36.84
C GLU A 141 -23.44 -24.63 38.27
N LYS A 142 -22.46 -25.54 38.44
CA LYS A 142 -21.94 -25.90 39.77
C LYS A 142 -21.27 -24.74 40.50
N TYR A 143 -20.86 -23.70 39.78
CA TYR A 143 -20.23 -22.50 40.32
C TYR A 143 -21.20 -21.33 40.60
N GLU A 144 -22.50 -21.55 40.41
CA GLU A 144 -23.55 -20.52 40.53
C GLU A 144 -23.95 -20.17 41.96
N ALA A 145 -23.98 -21.18 42.84
CA ALA A 145 -24.49 -20.99 44.18
C ALA A 145 -23.56 -20.08 44.98
N GLU A 146 -24.16 -19.21 45.78
CA GLU A 146 -23.44 -18.40 46.74
C GLU A 146 -22.73 -19.32 47.75
N GLY A 147 -21.40 -19.22 47.83
CA GLY A 147 -20.57 -20.12 48.63
C GLY A 147 -20.05 -21.37 47.90
N SER A 148 -20.34 -21.55 46.60
CA SER A 148 -19.72 -22.62 45.80
C SER A 148 -18.19 -22.55 45.85
N GLU A 149 -17.55 -23.70 46.12
CA GLU A 149 -16.09 -23.81 46.12
C GLU A 149 -15.54 -23.61 44.71
N LYS A 150 -14.64 -22.64 44.54
CA LYS A 150 -13.91 -22.43 43.29
C LYS A 150 -12.74 -23.40 43.24
N ASP A 151 -13.05 -24.61 42.81
CA ASP A 151 -12.13 -25.74 42.77
C ASP A 151 -10.92 -25.51 41.81
N LYS A 152 -10.06 -26.52 41.72
CA LYS A 152 -8.86 -26.48 40.85
C LYS A 152 -9.21 -26.33 39.37
N GLU A 153 -10.37 -26.80 38.94
CA GLU A 153 -10.82 -26.71 37.54
C GLU A 153 -11.18 -25.26 37.20
N PHE A 154 -11.94 -24.59 38.07
CA PHE A 154 -12.25 -23.15 37.91
C PHE A 154 -10.97 -22.31 37.85
N GLN A 155 -10.05 -22.51 38.81
CA GLN A 155 -8.80 -21.75 38.88
C GLN A 155 -7.89 -22.00 37.68
N ARG A 156 -7.87 -23.23 37.16
CA ARG A 156 -7.14 -23.58 35.96
C ARG A 156 -7.74 -22.92 34.72
N ALA A 157 -9.06 -22.95 34.58
CA ALA A 157 -9.73 -22.37 33.44
C ALA A 157 -9.55 -20.85 33.36
N LYS A 158 -9.65 -20.17 34.50
CA LYS A 158 -9.35 -18.74 34.61
C LYS A 158 -7.93 -18.41 34.15
N LYS A 159 -6.92 -19.11 34.66
CA LYS A 159 -5.52 -18.88 34.29
C LYS A 159 -5.24 -19.14 32.80
N LEU A 160 -5.87 -20.15 32.21
CA LEU A 160 -5.73 -20.46 30.79
C LEU A 160 -6.41 -19.39 29.92
N ALA A 161 -7.61 -18.93 30.30
CA ALA A 161 -8.30 -17.84 29.60
C ALA A 161 -7.50 -16.53 29.68
N GLU A 162 -6.95 -16.18 30.84
CA GLU A 162 -6.07 -15.02 31.02
C GLU A 162 -4.80 -15.12 30.17
N TYR A 163 -4.21 -16.32 30.07
CA TYR A 163 -3.03 -16.56 29.23
C TYR A 163 -3.32 -16.35 27.74
N ASP A 164 -4.44 -16.88 27.24
CA ASP A 164 -4.84 -16.73 25.83
C ASP A 164 -5.14 -15.28 25.48
N LEU A 165 -5.84 -14.55 26.37
CA LEU A 165 -6.07 -13.11 26.23
C LEU A 165 -4.76 -12.32 26.22
N ASP A 166 -3.83 -12.62 27.13
CA ASP A 166 -2.52 -11.97 27.17
C ASP A 166 -1.70 -12.19 25.89
N LYS A 167 -1.78 -13.41 25.34
CA LYS A 167 -1.14 -13.73 24.06
C LYS A 167 -1.74 -12.88 22.93
N MET A 168 -3.07 -12.82 22.82
CA MET A 168 -3.76 -12.02 21.80
C MET A 168 -3.47 -10.51 21.96
N ILE A 169 -3.49 -9.99 23.19
CA ILE A 169 -3.15 -8.59 23.51
C ILE A 169 -1.72 -8.28 23.10
N LYS A 170 -0.75 -9.11 23.48
CA LYS A 170 0.66 -8.91 23.17
C LYS A 170 0.90 -8.88 21.65
N GLU A 171 0.23 -9.78 20.93
CA GLU A 171 0.35 -9.83 19.48
C GLU A 171 -0.32 -8.63 18.79
N ALA A 172 -1.51 -8.23 19.23
CA ALA A 172 -2.18 -7.03 18.73
C ALA A 172 -1.31 -5.78 18.96
N LYS A 173 -0.70 -5.61 20.14
CA LYS A 173 0.27 -4.53 20.40
C LYS A 173 1.44 -4.56 19.42
N ALA A 174 2.04 -5.73 19.20
CA ALA A 174 3.15 -5.88 18.28
C ALA A 174 2.75 -5.55 16.83
N ASN A 175 1.55 -5.94 16.41
CA ASN A 175 1.04 -5.70 15.06
C ASN A 175 0.62 -4.24 14.84
N SER A 176 0.07 -3.57 15.86
CA SER A 176 -0.15 -2.12 15.85
C SER A 176 1.17 -1.36 15.64
N ALA A 177 2.22 -1.73 16.38
CA ALA A 177 3.54 -1.13 16.24
C ALA A 177 4.12 -1.35 14.83
N LYS A 178 3.97 -2.54 14.25
CA LYS A 178 4.38 -2.82 12.86
C LYS A 178 3.61 -1.97 11.85
N ALA A 179 2.28 -1.89 11.96
CA ALA A 179 1.45 -1.07 11.08
C ALA A 179 1.85 0.42 11.16
N THR A 180 2.13 0.90 12.36
CA THR A 180 2.62 2.27 12.61
C THR A 180 4.01 2.49 11.99
N ALA A 181 4.94 1.54 12.12
CA ALA A 181 6.26 1.63 11.50
C ALA A 181 6.18 1.69 9.96
N ILE A 182 5.34 0.85 9.34
CA ILE A 182 5.11 0.87 7.88
C ILE A 182 4.50 2.22 7.48
N LYS A 183 3.53 2.73 8.23
CA LYS A 183 2.92 4.05 8.01
C LYS A 183 3.95 5.18 8.04
N THR A 184 4.86 5.18 9.02
CA THR A 184 5.92 6.20 9.12
C THR A 184 6.86 6.12 7.91
N LYS A 185 7.34 4.93 7.56
CA LYS A 185 8.20 4.70 6.38
C LYS A 185 7.52 5.17 5.09
N LEU A 186 6.22 4.89 4.92
CA LEU A 186 5.42 5.38 3.80
C LEU A 186 5.29 6.91 3.79
N THR A 187 5.12 7.53 4.96
CA THR A 187 5.00 8.98 5.09
C THR A 187 6.29 9.69 4.68
N ASP A 188 7.43 9.16 5.12
CA ASP A 188 8.76 9.66 4.74
C ASP A 188 8.98 9.51 3.23
N PHE A 189 8.66 8.34 2.68
CA PHE A 189 8.78 8.10 1.24
C PHE A 189 7.85 8.98 0.40
N LYS A 190 6.63 9.25 0.89
CA LYS A 190 5.72 10.19 0.26
C LYS A 190 6.31 11.61 0.25
N SER A 191 6.92 12.05 1.35
CA SER A 191 7.55 13.38 1.42
C SER A 191 8.69 13.54 0.40
N GLU A 192 9.55 12.52 0.28
CA GLU A 192 10.59 12.47 -0.75
C GLU A 192 9.97 12.48 -2.17
N THR A 193 8.90 11.72 -2.39
CA THR A 193 8.18 11.65 -3.66
C THR A 193 7.50 12.97 -4.01
N ASP A 194 6.96 13.70 -3.04
CA ASP A 194 6.32 15.00 -3.22
C ASP A 194 7.35 16.09 -3.57
N THR A 195 8.54 16.02 -2.96
CA THR A 195 9.68 16.87 -3.34
C THR A 195 10.09 16.59 -4.79
N ASN A 196 10.23 15.31 -5.16
CA ASN A 196 10.53 14.91 -6.53
C ASN A 196 9.45 15.36 -7.52
N LYS A 197 8.17 15.33 -7.14
CA LYS A 197 7.05 15.86 -7.94
C LYS A 197 7.25 17.34 -8.26
N GLY A 198 7.66 18.15 -7.29
CA GLY A 198 7.97 19.57 -7.52
C GLY A 198 9.12 19.78 -8.51
N LEU A 199 10.22 19.06 -8.34
CA LEU A 199 11.39 19.12 -9.24
C LEU A 199 11.04 18.70 -10.66
N VAL A 200 10.35 17.57 -10.81
CA VAL A 200 9.93 17.03 -12.10
C VAL A 200 8.97 17.98 -12.81
N LYS A 201 8.00 18.57 -12.10
CA LYS A 201 7.06 19.53 -12.67
C LYS A 201 7.75 20.79 -13.19
N ALA A 202 8.69 21.34 -12.41
CA ALA A 202 9.49 22.48 -12.83
C ALA A 202 10.31 22.14 -14.08
N LEU A 203 10.98 21.00 -14.08
CA LEU A 203 11.77 20.53 -15.21
C LEU A 203 10.91 20.28 -16.47
N ASN A 204 9.74 19.67 -16.32
CA ASN A 204 8.77 19.46 -17.40
C ASN A 204 8.35 20.79 -18.04
N SER A 205 8.15 21.82 -17.21
CA SER A 205 7.82 23.18 -17.65
C SER A 205 8.98 23.83 -18.41
N THR A 206 10.22 23.60 -17.99
CA THR A 206 11.41 24.10 -18.71
C THR A 206 11.55 23.47 -20.09
N TYR A 207 11.32 22.16 -20.18
CA TYR A 207 11.36 21.42 -21.45
C TYR A 207 10.23 21.83 -22.42
N SER A 208 9.03 22.02 -21.90
CA SER A 208 7.83 22.37 -22.68
C SER A 208 7.71 23.87 -22.95
N GLY A 209 8.58 24.68 -22.33
CA GLY A 209 8.55 26.13 -22.45
C GLY A 209 9.21 26.61 -23.73
N LYS A 210 8.77 27.77 -24.21
CA LYS A 210 9.34 28.40 -25.41
C LYS A 210 10.86 28.56 -25.32
N VAL A 211 11.51 28.34 -26.46
CA VAL A 211 12.94 28.51 -26.66
C VAL A 211 13.14 29.64 -27.67
N MET A 212 13.96 30.63 -27.32
CA MET A 212 14.34 31.71 -28.22
C MET A 212 15.78 31.50 -28.66
N TRP A 213 16.03 31.47 -29.97
CA TRP A 213 17.37 31.32 -30.54
C TRP A 213 17.50 32.12 -31.81
N GLU A 214 18.51 33.00 -31.87
CA GLU A 214 18.84 33.81 -33.06
C GLU A 214 17.62 34.53 -33.69
N GLY A 215 16.74 35.08 -32.83
CA GLY A 215 15.54 35.81 -33.26
C GLY A 215 14.35 34.91 -33.67
N LYS A 216 14.50 33.58 -33.65
CA LYS A 216 13.42 32.61 -33.85
C LYS A 216 12.86 32.10 -32.53
N SER A 217 11.56 31.85 -32.50
CA SER A 217 10.84 31.25 -31.36
C SER A 217 10.42 29.84 -31.70
N TYR A 218 10.72 28.91 -30.80
CA TYR A 218 10.32 27.50 -30.85
C TYR A 218 9.42 27.23 -29.64
N ASN A 219 8.41 26.39 -29.77
CA ASN A 219 7.44 26.16 -28.70
C ASN A 219 7.98 25.27 -27.58
N SER A 220 8.94 24.39 -27.87
CA SER A 220 9.58 23.51 -26.88
C SER A 220 11.08 23.30 -27.14
N VAL A 221 11.77 22.68 -26.18
CA VAL A 221 13.16 22.23 -26.36
C VAL A 221 13.26 21.18 -27.46
N LEU A 222 12.29 20.27 -27.60
CA LEU A 222 12.33 19.27 -28.66
C LEU A 222 12.15 19.91 -30.03
N GLU A 223 11.23 20.85 -30.21
CA GLU A 223 11.06 21.58 -31.48
C GLU A 223 12.32 22.35 -31.88
N PHE A 224 12.99 22.96 -30.89
CA PHE A 224 14.28 23.63 -31.13
C PHE A 224 15.37 22.64 -31.59
N MET A 225 15.40 21.44 -31.02
CA MET A 225 16.36 20.41 -31.41
C MET A 225 16.03 19.77 -32.75
N ASP A 226 14.74 19.53 -33.01
CA ASP A 226 14.22 18.89 -34.21
C ASP A 226 12.71 19.17 -34.40
N GLY A 227 12.34 19.77 -35.54
CA GLY A 227 10.95 20.15 -35.81
C GLY A 227 10.00 18.95 -35.87
N GLU A 228 10.43 17.81 -36.42
CA GLU A 228 9.60 16.59 -36.50
C GLU A 228 9.32 16.01 -35.11
N LEU A 229 10.28 16.12 -34.18
CA LEU A 229 10.07 15.72 -32.78
C LEU A 229 9.08 16.64 -32.06
N GLY A 230 9.18 17.94 -32.29
CA GLY A 230 8.23 18.91 -31.73
C GLY A 230 6.79 18.65 -32.17
N GLU A 231 6.58 18.33 -33.45
CA GLU A 231 5.26 18.04 -34.00
C GLU A 231 4.64 16.75 -33.42
N LEU A 232 5.45 15.70 -33.26
CA LEU A 232 4.97 14.44 -32.69
C LEU A 232 4.79 14.52 -31.17
N GLU A 233 5.64 15.26 -30.45
CA GLU A 233 5.43 15.56 -29.03
C GLU A 233 4.08 16.28 -28.83
N ALA A 234 3.77 17.26 -29.68
CA ALA A 234 2.50 17.96 -29.64
C ALA A 234 1.30 17.02 -29.92
N LYS A 235 1.42 16.07 -30.86
CA LYS A 235 0.39 15.06 -31.13
C LYS A 235 0.16 14.11 -29.94
N VAL A 236 1.24 13.63 -29.31
CA VAL A 236 1.15 12.77 -28.11
C VAL A 236 0.57 13.55 -26.93
N THR A 237 1.01 14.79 -26.71
CA THR A 237 0.54 15.64 -25.62
C THR A 237 -0.95 15.98 -25.76
N LYS A 238 -1.42 16.30 -26.97
CA LYS A 238 -2.85 16.59 -27.23
C LYS A 238 -3.78 15.41 -26.95
N LYS A 239 -3.28 14.17 -27.08
CA LYS A 239 -4.05 12.95 -26.73
C LYS A 239 -3.87 12.50 -25.28
N LYS A 240 -2.86 12.99 -24.56
CA LYS A 240 -2.76 12.86 -23.11
C LYS A 240 -3.94 13.54 -22.40
N ASP A 241 -4.39 14.69 -22.90
CA ASP A 241 -5.60 15.38 -22.41
C ASP A 241 -6.88 14.53 -22.65
N ASP A 242 -6.92 13.73 -23.71
CA ASP A 242 -8.00 12.74 -23.95
C ASP A 242 -7.86 11.51 -23.03
N GLN A 243 -6.63 11.18 -22.61
CA GLN A 243 -6.34 10.13 -21.65
C GLN A 243 -6.70 10.54 -20.21
N GLU A 244 -6.58 11.82 -19.84
CA GLU A 244 -7.11 12.36 -18.57
C GLU A 244 -8.65 12.23 -18.49
N LYS A 245 -9.35 12.31 -19.63
CA LYS A 245 -10.77 11.98 -19.74
C LYS A 245 -11.04 10.48 -19.50
N ALA A 246 -10.24 9.60 -20.10
CA ALA A 246 -10.32 8.15 -19.86
C ALA A 246 -9.93 7.76 -18.42
N GLU A 247 -9.05 8.51 -17.77
CA GLU A 247 -8.70 8.35 -16.34
C GLU A 247 -9.86 8.71 -15.41
N LYS A 248 -10.70 9.67 -15.81
CA LYS A 248 -11.94 10.01 -15.10
C LYS A 248 -12.92 8.83 -15.12
N GLU A 249 -12.99 8.08 -16.21
CA GLU A 249 -13.75 6.82 -16.34
C GLU A 249 -13.02 5.64 -15.65
N PHE A 250 -11.69 5.66 -15.59
CA PHE A 250 -10.85 4.64 -14.94
C PHE A 250 -11.00 4.65 -13.41
N LYS A 251 -11.37 5.79 -12.80
CA LYS A 251 -11.75 5.87 -11.38
C LYS A 251 -12.94 4.96 -11.02
N GLU A 252 -13.72 4.53 -12.01
CA GLU A 252 -14.98 3.82 -11.79
C GLU A 252 -14.90 2.30 -12.04
N ASN A 253 -13.92 1.77 -12.78
CA ASN A 253 -13.86 0.35 -13.12
C ASN A 253 -12.43 -0.25 -13.03
N MET A 254 -12.19 -1.01 -11.95
CA MET A 254 -10.92 -1.67 -11.62
C MET A 254 -10.80 -3.04 -12.31
N ASP A 255 -9.87 -3.19 -13.25
CA ASP A 255 -9.43 -4.49 -13.78
C ASP A 255 -7.91 -4.67 -13.53
N PRO A 256 -7.49 -5.74 -12.80
CA PRO A 256 -6.10 -6.13 -12.60
C PRO A 256 -5.26 -6.26 -13.89
N LYS A 257 -5.88 -6.53 -15.06
CA LYS A 257 -5.15 -6.60 -16.34
C LYS A 257 -4.58 -5.25 -16.79
N LYS A 258 -5.17 -4.14 -16.35
CA LYS A 258 -4.68 -2.77 -16.62
C LYS A 258 -3.57 -2.34 -15.65
N TRP A 259 -3.18 -3.20 -14.71
CA TRP A 259 -2.07 -2.96 -13.78
C TRP A 259 -0.70 -3.28 -14.42
N LYS A 260 -0.65 -4.31 -15.28
CA LYS A 260 0.52 -4.64 -16.11
C LYS A 260 0.90 -3.47 -17.04
N PHE A 261 -0.09 -2.70 -17.47
CA PHE A 261 0.06 -1.46 -18.21
C PHE A 261 0.74 -0.36 -17.37
N TRP A 262 0.45 -0.26 -16.07
CA TRP A 262 1.11 0.69 -15.16
C TRP A 262 2.55 0.27 -14.84
N SER A 263 2.82 -1.03 -14.66
CA SER A 263 4.20 -1.50 -14.53
C SER A 263 4.98 -1.22 -15.82
N ASN A 264 4.42 -1.56 -16.99
CA ASN A 264 5.03 -1.31 -18.30
C ASN A 264 5.21 0.20 -18.61
N ALA A 265 4.29 1.05 -18.13
CA ALA A 265 4.39 2.51 -18.20
C ALA A 265 5.54 3.10 -17.39
N LEU A 266 5.85 2.44 -16.29
CA LEU A 266 6.93 2.80 -15.40
C LEU A 266 8.22 2.03 -15.77
N THR A 267 8.18 0.94 -16.54
CA THR A 267 9.39 0.35 -17.17
C THR A 267 9.92 1.17 -18.35
N VAL A 268 9.29 2.30 -18.69
CA VAL A 268 9.74 3.29 -19.70
C VAL A 268 11.17 3.78 -19.51
N LEU A 269 11.71 3.55 -18.33
CA LEU A 269 12.67 4.41 -17.65
C LEU A 269 14.12 3.94 -17.78
N SER A 270 14.38 2.82 -18.48
CA SER A 270 15.74 2.33 -18.76
C SER A 270 16.28 2.71 -20.14
N GLY A 271 15.49 3.43 -20.95
CA GLY A 271 15.80 3.81 -22.33
C GLY A 271 14.60 3.63 -23.27
N PRO A 272 14.75 3.92 -24.57
CA PRO A 272 13.68 3.79 -25.57
C PRO A 272 13.07 2.38 -25.69
N ALA A 273 13.76 1.32 -25.27
CA ALA A 273 13.19 -0.02 -25.05
C ALA A 273 12.04 -0.08 -24.02
N GLY A 274 12.09 0.76 -22.99
CA GLY A 274 10.99 0.94 -22.06
C GLY A 274 9.85 1.75 -22.67
N ALA A 275 10.19 2.85 -23.36
CA ALA A 275 9.20 3.68 -24.08
C ALA A 275 8.40 2.86 -25.10
N LEU A 276 9.06 1.89 -25.75
CA LEU A 276 8.48 0.87 -26.63
C LEU A 276 7.33 0.09 -25.96
N GLN A 277 7.50 -0.31 -24.71
CA GLN A 277 6.53 -1.14 -23.98
C GLN A 277 5.31 -0.36 -23.50
N TYR A 278 5.49 0.90 -23.08
CA TYR A 278 4.40 1.82 -22.74
C TYR A 278 3.53 2.19 -23.94
N SER A 279 4.13 2.53 -25.08
CA SER A 279 3.35 2.95 -26.25
C SER A 279 2.54 1.83 -26.89
N ALA A 280 3.06 0.59 -26.84
CA ALA A 280 2.39 -0.60 -27.37
C ALA A 280 1.10 -0.89 -26.59
N ASP A 281 1.09 -0.56 -25.29
CA ASP A 281 -0.03 -0.78 -24.38
C ASP A 281 -1.00 0.41 -24.33
N ILE A 282 -0.58 1.66 -24.57
CA ILE A 282 -1.47 2.84 -24.47
C ILE A 282 -2.11 3.27 -25.81
N ILE A 283 -1.42 3.29 -26.95
CA ILE A 283 -2.03 3.91 -28.15
C ILE A 283 -1.55 3.23 -29.44
N LYS A 284 -2.50 2.83 -30.29
CA LYS A 284 -2.26 2.43 -31.69
C LYS A 284 -1.39 3.44 -32.47
N GLU A 285 -1.33 4.69 -32.02
CA GLU A 285 -0.63 5.84 -32.60
C GLU A 285 0.65 6.24 -31.84
N GLY A 286 0.89 5.73 -30.63
CA GLY A 286 2.17 5.90 -29.92
C GLY A 286 3.29 5.08 -30.56
N LYS A 287 2.92 4.11 -31.41
CA LYS A 287 3.85 3.27 -32.18
C LYS A 287 4.75 4.07 -33.11
N GLU A 288 4.27 5.17 -33.71
CA GLU A 288 5.09 5.99 -34.63
C GLU A 288 6.11 6.83 -33.86
N TRP A 289 5.69 7.48 -32.77
CA TRP A 289 6.60 8.18 -31.85
C TRP A 289 7.69 7.25 -31.32
N VAL A 290 7.30 6.03 -30.96
CA VAL A 290 8.21 5.02 -30.45
C VAL A 290 9.11 4.41 -31.51
N LYS A 291 8.59 4.20 -32.72
CA LYS A 291 9.40 3.76 -33.86
C LYS A 291 10.49 4.79 -34.14
N LEU A 292 10.16 6.08 -34.12
CA LEU A 292 11.13 7.16 -34.31
C LEU A 292 12.12 7.26 -33.15
N LEU A 293 11.68 7.12 -31.89
CA LEU A 293 12.60 7.02 -30.74
C LEU A 293 13.55 5.83 -30.88
N LYS A 294 13.07 4.69 -31.38
CA LYS A 294 13.88 3.48 -31.61
C LYS A 294 14.86 3.68 -32.78
N GLU A 295 14.40 4.18 -33.91
CA GLU A 295 15.24 4.51 -35.08
C GLU A 295 16.35 5.50 -34.71
N TRP A 296 16.08 6.41 -33.78
CA TRP A 296 17.05 7.38 -33.27
C TRP A 296 17.95 6.85 -32.15
N GLU A 297 17.47 5.92 -31.32
CA GLU A 297 18.33 5.19 -30.37
C GLU A 297 19.33 4.32 -31.12
N ASP A 298 18.86 3.62 -32.15
CA ASP A 298 19.67 2.83 -33.06
C ASP A 298 20.68 3.73 -33.81
N SER A 299 20.31 4.99 -34.07
CA SER A 299 21.22 6.01 -34.61
C SER A 299 22.20 6.61 -33.58
N LYS A 300 22.09 6.25 -32.29
CA LYS A 300 22.88 6.76 -31.15
C LYS A 300 23.01 8.29 -31.09
N SER A 301 22.05 9.03 -31.63
CA SER A 301 22.18 10.49 -31.71
C SER A 301 22.04 11.13 -30.32
N ALA A 302 22.80 12.21 -30.08
CA ALA A 302 22.65 13.01 -28.86
C ALA A 302 21.21 13.48 -28.64
N LYS A 303 20.53 13.82 -29.73
CA LYS A 303 19.13 14.27 -29.71
C LYS A 303 18.17 13.19 -29.22
N ALA A 304 18.37 11.93 -29.62
CA ALA A 304 17.57 10.78 -29.17
C ALA A 304 17.58 10.64 -27.65
N LYS A 305 18.77 10.80 -27.05
CA LYS A 305 18.93 10.67 -25.60
C LYS A 305 18.23 11.80 -24.84
N VAL A 306 18.29 13.03 -25.35
CA VAL A 306 17.56 14.16 -24.76
C VAL A 306 16.05 13.97 -24.89
N ALA A 307 15.56 13.51 -26.05
CA ALA A 307 14.15 13.20 -26.26
C ALA A 307 13.65 12.10 -25.31
N SER A 308 14.46 11.07 -25.07
CA SER A 308 14.16 10.03 -24.08
C SER A 308 14.06 10.60 -22.66
N CYS A 309 15.00 11.45 -22.24
CA CYS A 309 14.93 12.11 -20.93
C CYS A 309 13.67 12.98 -20.79
N ARG A 310 13.38 13.77 -21.81
CA ARG A 310 12.16 14.59 -21.89
C ARG A 310 10.89 13.76 -21.68
N CYS A 311 10.79 12.61 -22.34
CA CYS A 311 9.65 11.69 -22.20
C CYS A 311 9.53 11.15 -20.77
N SER A 312 10.64 10.74 -20.16
CA SER A 312 10.67 10.28 -18.77
C SER A 312 10.20 11.36 -17.80
N ILE A 313 10.62 12.61 -18.00
CA ILE A 313 10.16 13.74 -17.19
C ILE A 313 8.66 14.01 -17.39
N ALA A 314 8.16 13.94 -18.63
CA ALA A 314 6.74 14.12 -18.92
C ALA A 314 5.86 13.05 -18.24
N ALA A 315 6.33 11.80 -18.25
CA ALA A 315 5.65 10.67 -17.65
C ALA A 315 5.63 10.78 -16.13
N LEU A 316 6.78 11.11 -15.52
CA LEU A 316 6.88 11.37 -14.08
C LEU A 316 5.95 12.50 -13.66
N ASP A 317 5.88 13.60 -14.42
CA ASP A 317 5.00 14.74 -14.08
C ASP A 317 3.51 14.35 -14.06
N SER A 318 3.06 13.49 -14.98
CA SER A 318 1.68 12.96 -14.93
C SER A 318 1.44 11.97 -13.79
N HIS A 319 2.42 11.12 -13.48
CA HIS A 319 2.18 9.98 -12.60
C HIS A 319 2.44 10.29 -11.13
N LEU A 320 3.39 11.18 -10.80
CA LEU A 320 3.73 11.52 -9.42
C LEU A 320 2.54 12.10 -8.62
N PRO A 321 1.66 12.97 -9.17
CA PRO A 321 0.46 13.42 -8.44
C PRO A 321 -0.48 12.27 -8.05
N ILE A 322 -0.73 11.34 -8.98
CA ILE A 322 -1.59 10.16 -8.76
C ILE A 322 -0.94 9.26 -7.71
N LEU A 323 0.36 9.02 -7.83
CA LEU A 323 1.10 8.19 -6.92
C LEU A 323 1.12 8.77 -5.50
N VAL A 324 1.33 10.07 -5.33
CA VAL A 324 1.26 10.75 -4.03
C VAL A 324 -0.11 10.53 -3.38
N GLN A 325 -1.19 10.60 -4.16
CA GLN A 325 -2.53 10.27 -3.67
C GLN A 325 -2.67 8.79 -3.29
N LYS A 326 -2.07 7.86 -4.04
CA LYS A 326 -2.04 6.44 -3.68
C LYS A 326 -1.23 6.16 -2.42
N MET A 327 -0.13 6.88 -2.22
CA MET A 327 0.61 6.82 -0.96
C MET A 327 -0.24 7.32 0.21
N ASP A 328 -1.03 8.38 0.04
CA ASP A 328 -1.99 8.83 1.06
C ASP A 328 -3.05 7.76 1.37
N ASP A 329 -3.60 7.11 0.35
CA ASP A 329 -4.55 6.01 0.54
C ASP A 329 -3.93 4.84 1.32
N ALA A 330 -2.67 4.49 1.02
CA ALA A 330 -1.93 3.43 1.72
C ALA A 330 -1.61 3.82 3.18
N ILE A 331 -1.16 5.07 3.42
CA ILE A 331 -0.90 5.63 4.76
C ILE A 331 -2.16 5.59 5.60
N LYS A 332 -3.32 5.98 5.02
CA LYS A 332 -4.62 5.89 5.70
C LYS A 332 -4.98 4.44 6.01
N GLY A 333 -4.78 3.52 5.07
CA GLY A 333 -5.03 2.09 5.26
C GLY A 333 -4.20 1.49 6.40
N MET A 334 -2.91 1.82 6.49
CA MET A 334 -2.02 1.39 7.58
C MET A 334 -2.39 2.04 8.91
N GLY A 335 -2.80 3.32 8.90
CA GLY A 335 -3.30 4.00 10.09
C GLY A 335 -4.58 3.37 10.64
N MET A 336 -5.51 2.99 9.75
CA MET A 336 -6.71 2.25 10.15
C MET A 336 -6.34 0.87 10.72
N LEU A 337 -5.38 0.15 10.10
CA LEU A 337 -4.95 -1.15 10.60
C LEU A 337 -4.33 -1.07 12.01
N GLY A 338 -3.44 -0.09 12.22
CA GLY A 338 -2.85 0.15 13.54
C GLY A 338 -3.92 0.43 14.59
N LYS A 339 -4.88 1.30 14.25
CA LYS A 339 -6.03 1.58 15.13
C LYS A 339 -6.86 0.33 15.42
N THR A 340 -7.16 -0.50 14.42
CA THR A 340 -7.90 -1.75 14.64
C THR A 340 -7.19 -2.66 15.64
N PHE A 341 -5.85 -2.74 15.58
CA PHE A 341 -5.09 -3.50 16.58
C PHE A 341 -5.07 -2.83 17.96
N ASP A 342 -4.98 -1.50 18.05
CA ASP A 342 -5.07 -0.79 19.32
C ASP A 342 -6.46 -0.97 19.98
N ASP A 343 -7.53 -0.89 19.19
CA ASP A 343 -8.89 -1.15 19.65
C ASP A 343 -9.02 -2.61 20.15
N GLN A 344 -8.41 -3.58 19.46
CA GLN A 344 -8.35 -4.97 19.93
C GLN A 344 -7.61 -5.11 21.27
N VAL A 345 -6.50 -4.39 21.45
CA VAL A 345 -5.76 -4.39 22.73
C VAL A 345 -6.63 -3.90 23.88
N LEU A 346 -7.39 -2.83 23.65
CA LEU A 346 -8.27 -2.24 24.65
C LEU A 346 -9.41 -3.20 25.00
N GLU A 347 -10.12 -3.72 24.00
CA GLU A 347 -11.30 -4.55 24.24
C GLU A 347 -10.92 -5.93 24.84
N LEU A 348 -9.84 -6.56 24.38
CA LEU A 348 -9.32 -7.78 25.03
C LEU A 348 -8.85 -7.52 26.47
N GLY A 349 -8.28 -6.33 26.72
CA GLY A 349 -7.91 -5.89 28.06
C GLY A 349 -9.12 -5.80 29.00
N HIS A 350 -10.23 -5.21 28.53
CA HIS A 350 -11.48 -5.16 29.31
C HIS A 350 -12.00 -6.57 29.65
N VAL A 351 -11.94 -7.52 28.70
CA VAL A 351 -12.34 -8.91 28.97
C VAL A 351 -11.46 -9.53 30.04
N LYS A 352 -10.14 -9.32 29.95
CA LYS A 352 -9.18 -9.83 30.93
C LYS A 352 -9.45 -9.27 32.32
N ASP A 353 -9.60 -7.95 32.45
CA ASP A 353 -9.84 -7.30 33.74
C ASP A 353 -11.12 -7.86 34.40
N LYS A 354 -12.20 -8.02 33.62
CA LYS A 354 -13.44 -8.61 34.11
C LYS A 354 -13.30 -10.08 34.53
N LEU A 355 -12.50 -10.88 33.82
CA LEU A 355 -12.19 -12.26 34.23
C LEU A 355 -11.37 -12.32 35.52
N THR A 356 -10.39 -11.42 35.67
CA THR A 356 -9.60 -11.30 36.90
C THR A 356 -10.49 -10.90 38.09
N GLU A 357 -11.48 -10.04 37.87
CA GLU A 357 -12.49 -9.63 38.86
C GLU A 357 -13.51 -10.73 39.22
N THR A 358 -13.63 -11.82 38.44
CA THR A 358 -14.63 -12.90 38.63
C THR A 358 -14.36 -13.81 39.86
N ASN A 359 -13.69 -13.32 40.89
CA ASN A 359 -13.45 -14.05 42.15
C ASN A 359 -14.71 -14.16 43.05
N GLU A 360 -15.83 -13.55 42.67
CA GLU A 360 -17.07 -13.53 43.47
C GLU A 360 -18.30 -13.99 42.66
N ASN A 361 -19.11 -14.89 43.21
CA ASN A 361 -20.44 -15.40 42.80
C ASN A 361 -20.96 -15.10 41.38
N ILE A 362 -21.13 -16.14 40.55
CA ILE A 362 -21.78 -16.07 39.22
C ILE A 362 -23.27 -16.37 39.38
N GLY A 363 -24.09 -15.34 39.64
CA GLY A 363 -25.55 -15.51 39.73
C GLY A 363 -26.19 -15.94 38.40
N ARG A 364 -27.46 -16.36 38.44
CA ARG A 364 -28.27 -16.88 37.29
C ARG A 364 -28.27 -16.04 36.01
N GLU A 365 -28.06 -14.72 36.08
CA GLU A 365 -27.87 -13.88 34.87
C GLU A 365 -26.60 -14.26 34.07
N GLY A 366 -25.63 -14.92 34.72
CA GLY A 366 -24.36 -15.33 34.14
C GLY A 366 -24.47 -16.47 33.12
N ILE A 367 -25.48 -17.35 33.18
CA ILE A 367 -25.62 -18.51 32.25
C ILE A 367 -26.14 -18.06 30.88
N LEU A 368 -27.23 -17.29 30.85
CA LEU A 368 -27.77 -16.70 29.62
C LEU A 368 -26.72 -15.83 28.92
N ARG A 369 -25.86 -15.16 29.70
CA ARG A 369 -24.70 -14.44 29.19
C ARG A 369 -23.57 -15.36 28.78
N GLY A 370 -23.30 -16.46 29.46
CA GLY A 370 -22.34 -17.49 29.05
C GLY A 370 -22.69 -18.12 27.70
N ILE A 371 -23.98 -18.25 27.39
CA ILE A 371 -24.48 -18.68 26.07
C ILE A 371 -24.25 -17.59 25.01
N LEU A 372 -24.52 -16.32 25.33
CA LEU A 372 -24.25 -15.18 24.43
C LEU A 372 -22.74 -14.96 24.19
N ILE A 373 -21.93 -15.14 25.23
CA ILE A 373 -20.46 -15.07 25.20
C ILE A 373 -19.89 -16.22 24.37
N ARG A 374 -20.40 -17.44 24.54
CA ARG A 374 -20.07 -18.59 23.67
C ARG A 374 -20.39 -18.29 22.21
N GLY A 375 -21.60 -17.80 21.94
CA GLY A 375 -22.02 -17.41 20.59
C GLY A 375 -21.07 -16.37 19.99
N GLY A 376 -20.74 -15.31 20.75
CA GLY A 376 -19.82 -14.27 20.30
C GLY A 376 -18.39 -14.75 20.04
N VAL A 377 -17.87 -15.66 20.88
CA VAL A 377 -16.53 -16.24 20.71
C VAL A 377 -16.48 -17.22 19.52
N GLU A 378 -17.53 -18.01 19.29
CA GLU A 378 -17.66 -18.86 18.10
C GLU A 378 -17.78 -18.03 16.82
N GLU A 379 -18.61 -16.98 16.84
CA GLU A 379 -18.74 -16.03 15.74
C GLU A 379 -17.40 -15.33 15.44
N ALA A 380 -16.61 -15.03 16.47
CA ALA A 380 -15.28 -14.46 16.31
C ALA A 380 -14.34 -15.38 15.54
N ALA A 381 -14.31 -16.67 15.87
CA ALA A 381 -13.48 -17.64 15.16
C ALA A 381 -13.88 -17.76 13.68
N ILE A 382 -15.20 -17.77 13.40
CA ILE A 382 -15.72 -17.72 12.03
C ILE A 382 -15.25 -16.43 11.34
N LYS A 383 -15.35 -15.28 12.02
CA LYS A 383 -14.94 -13.99 11.46
C LYS A 383 -13.44 -13.92 11.19
N TYR A 384 -12.60 -14.42 12.10
CA TYR A 384 -11.15 -14.52 11.87
C TYR A 384 -10.81 -15.45 10.70
N LYS A 385 -11.57 -16.53 10.49
CA LYS A 385 -11.42 -17.40 9.30
C LYS A 385 -11.78 -16.64 8.01
N GLU A 386 -12.84 -15.83 8.02
CA GLU A 386 -13.19 -14.96 6.89
C GLU A 386 -12.12 -13.91 6.60
N ILE A 387 -11.67 -13.19 7.63
CA ILE A 387 -10.63 -12.15 7.53
C ILE A 387 -9.34 -12.76 6.98
N LYS A 388 -8.93 -13.93 7.51
CA LYS A 388 -7.78 -14.68 7.02
C LYS A 388 -7.91 -15.00 5.53
N LYS A 389 -9.06 -15.54 5.09
CA LYS A 389 -9.28 -15.87 3.68
C LYS A 389 -9.17 -14.63 2.78
N LEU A 390 -9.66 -13.48 3.23
CA LEU A 390 -9.54 -12.21 2.50
C LEU A 390 -8.08 -11.72 2.47
N ALA A 391 -7.33 -11.89 3.56
CA ALA A 391 -5.92 -11.55 3.63
C ALA A 391 -5.03 -12.48 2.80
N ASP A 392 -5.33 -13.78 2.77
CA ASP A 392 -4.66 -14.76 1.90
C ASP A 392 -4.89 -14.41 0.41
N LYS A 393 -6.13 -14.04 0.07
CA LYS A 393 -6.46 -13.56 -1.28
C LYS A 393 -5.67 -12.30 -1.63
N PHE A 394 -5.65 -11.32 -0.73
CA PHE A 394 -4.87 -10.10 -0.93
C PHE A 394 -3.38 -10.43 -1.12
N HIS A 395 -2.81 -11.30 -0.29
CA HIS A 395 -1.41 -11.71 -0.38
C HIS A 395 -1.08 -12.39 -1.71
N THR A 396 -2.02 -13.18 -2.23
CA THR A 396 -1.88 -13.84 -3.54
C THR A 396 -1.97 -12.83 -4.70
N ASP A 397 -2.86 -11.84 -4.56
CA ASP A 397 -3.11 -10.82 -5.58
C ASP A 397 -2.01 -9.73 -5.63
N VAL A 398 -1.15 -9.63 -4.61
CA VAL A 398 0.09 -8.82 -4.60
C VAL A 398 1.31 -9.74 -4.64
N PRO A 399 1.73 -10.24 -5.82
CA PRO A 399 2.88 -11.12 -5.89
C PRO A 399 4.15 -10.39 -5.42
N PRO A 400 5.03 -11.06 -4.65
CA PRO A 400 6.35 -10.53 -4.37
C PRO A 400 7.10 -10.30 -5.70
N LEU A 401 7.91 -9.24 -5.76
CA LEU A 401 8.75 -9.00 -6.94
C LEU A 401 9.67 -10.21 -7.10
N ALA A 402 9.60 -10.89 -8.25
CA ALA A 402 10.63 -11.84 -8.62
C ALA A 402 11.98 -11.09 -8.65
N ILE A 403 12.91 -11.53 -7.81
CA ILE A 403 14.24 -10.93 -7.63
C ILE A 403 15.04 -11.07 -8.92
#